data_AF-A0A6G0VL29-F1
#
_entry.id   AF-A0A6G0VL29-F1
#
_cell.length_a   1.000
_cell.length_b   1.000
_cell.length_c   1.000
_cell.angle_alpha   90.00
_cell.angle_beta   90.00
_cell.angle_gamma   90.00
#
_symmetry.space_group_name_H-M   'P 1'
#
loop_
_entity.id
_entity.type
_entity.pdbx_description
1 polymer ?
#
loop_
_entity_poly.entity_id
_entity_poly.type
_entity_poly.pdbx_seq_one_letter_code
_entity_poly.pdbx_strand_id
1 'polypeptide(L)' 'MRGQGYDNGANMRGYKNGVQARIRNLNSRAFYVPCNAHSLNLVLNDSANCCLDAVSFFDIIQYHTYKSIFK' A
#
# COMPACT_ATOMS: atom_id res chain seq x y z
N MET A 1 17.52 14.67 5.40
CA MET A 1 17.43 13.42 4.61
C MET A 1 16.21 13.54 3.69
N ARG A 2 16.30 13.23 2.40
CA ARG A 2 15.13 13.21 1.49
C ARG A 2 14.70 11.75 1.32
N GLY A 3 13.61 11.35 1.97
CA GLY A 3 13.00 10.03 1.81
C GLY A 3 11.97 10.08 0.68
N GLN A 4 12.04 9.14 -0.25
CA GLN A 4 10.96 8.95 -1.22
C GLN A 4 10.00 7.91 -0.66
N GLY A 5 8.72 8.27 -0.59
CA GLY A 5 7.65 7.35 -0.17
C GLY A 5 7.28 6.42 -1.31
N TYR A 6 7.27 5.11 -1.08
CA TYR A 6 6.91 4.11 -2.07
C TYR A 6 5.75 3.24 -1.60
N ASP A 7 5.01 2.70 -2.57
CA ASP A 7 4.08 1.61 -2.32
C ASP A 7 4.83 0.33 -1.89
N ASN A 8 4.14 -0.54 -1.14
CA ASN A 8 4.62 -1.82 -0.66
C ASN A 8 4.34 -2.97 -1.65
N GLY A 9 3.80 -2.68 -2.84
CA GLY A 9 3.58 -3.67 -3.88
C GLY A 9 4.84 -4.48 -4.21
N ALA A 10 4.66 -5.76 -4.57
CA ALA A 10 5.76 -6.71 -4.81
C ALA A 10 6.80 -6.18 -5.81
N ASN A 11 6.33 -5.52 -6.86
CA ASN A 11 7.18 -4.90 -7.90
C ASN A 11 7.98 -3.71 -7.38
N MET A 12 7.51 -3.01 -6.34
CA MET A 12 8.18 -1.85 -5.75
C MET A 12 9.19 -2.28 -4.69
N ARG A 13 8.77 -3.10 -3.72
CA ARG A 13 9.57 -3.47 -2.52
C ARG A 13 10.77 -4.37 -2.80
N GLY A 14 10.82 -5.04 -3.95
CA GLY A 14 11.83 -6.04 -4.26
C GLY A 14 13.27 -5.50 -4.14
N TYR A 15 14.10 -6.15 -3.33
CA TYR A 15 15.51 -5.75 -3.12
C TYR A 15 16.41 -5.97 -4.34
N LYS A 16 16.19 -7.03 -5.13
CA LYS A 16 17.03 -7.33 -6.32
C LYS A 16 16.44 -6.77 -7.61
N ASN A 17 15.17 -7.06 -7.87
CA ASN A 17 14.50 -6.74 -9.13
C ASN A 17 13.41 -5.67 -8.99
N GLY A 18 13.16 -5.19 -7.77
CA GLY A 18 12.12 -4.20 -7.53
C GLY A 18 12.53 -2.82 -8.03
N VAL A 19 11.52 -1.99 -8.26
CA VAL A 19 11.71 -0.60 -8.73
C VAL A 19 12.60 0.19 -7.76
N GLN A 20 12.46 -0.01 -6.45
CA GLN A 20 13.31 0.66 -5.46
C GLN A 20 14.80 0.36 -5.65
N ALA A 21 15.14 -0.88 -5.98
CA ALA A 21 16.53 -1.30 -6.19
C ALA A 21 17.12 -0.63 -7.43
N ARG A 22 16.33 -0.55 -8.51
CA ARG A 22 16.72 0.14 -9.76
C ARG A 22 16.91 1.64 -9.52
N ILE A 23 15.98 2.28 -8.80
CA ILE A 23 16.08 3.70 -8.46
C ILE A 23 17.32 3.96 -7.59
N ARG A 24 17.60 3.09 -6.62
CA ARG A 24 18.76 3.22 -5.74
C ARG A 24 20.10 3.01 -6.46
N ASN A 25 20.14 2.16 -7.48
CA ASN A 25 21.31 2.01 -8.35
C ASN A 25 21.59 3.28 -9.17
N LEU A 26 20.54 3.99 -9.61
CA LEU A 26 20.68 5.27 -10.32
C LEU A 26 20.99 6.43 -9.37
N ASN A 27 20.48 6.38 -8.14
CA ASN A 27 20.68 7.40 -7.13
C ASN A 27 20.80 6.76 -5.73
N SER A 28 22.03 6.68 -5.22
CA SER A 28 22.34 6.08 -3.92
C SER A 28 21.67 6.80 -2.72
N ARG A 29 21.19 8.03 -2.92
CA ARG A 29 20.49 8.83 -1.91
C ARG A 29 18.97 8.66 -1.94
N ALA A 30 18.43 7.94 -2.92
CA ALA A 30 17.01 7.56 -2.95
C ALA A 30 16.80 6.35 -2.04
N PHE A 31 16.49 6.60 -0.78
CA PHE A 31 16.17 5.55 0.18
C PHE A 31 14.74 5.11 0.02
N TYR A 32 14.53 3.79 0.05
CA TYR A 32 13.21 3.21 0.13
C TYR A 32 12.58 3.53 1.49
N VAL A 33 11.53 4.34 1.49
CA VAL A 33 10.67 4.57 2.65
C VAL A 33 9.27 4.07 2.30
N PRO A 34 8.73 3.06 3.01
CA PRO A 34 7.36 2.62 2.77
C PRO A 34 6.38 3.74 3.11
N CYS A 35 5.29 3.86 2.34
CA CYS A 35 4.27 4.87 2.59
C CYS A 35 3.55 4.59 3.93
N ASN A 36 3.61 5.54 4.86
CA ASN A 36 2.96 5.44 6.17
C ASN A 36 1.44 5.27 6.05
N ALA A 37 0.80 5.99 5.13
CA ALA A 37 -0.64 5.88 4.90
C ALA A 37 -1.03 4.48 4.40
N HIS A 38 -0.25 3.93 3.46
CA HIS A 38 -0.50 2.58 2.95
C HIS A 38 -0.24 1.51 4.04
N SER A 39 0.83 1.67 4.81
CA SER A 39 1.16 0.77 5.92
C SER A 39 0.08 0.81 7.00
N LEU A 40 -0.44 1.99 7.32
CA LEU A 40 -1.57 2.15 8.25
C LEU A 40 -2.83 1.50 7.71
N ASN A 41 -3.15 1.69 6.43
CA ASN A 41 -4.31 1.07 5.80
C ASN A 41 -4.23 -0.46 5.86
N LEU A 42 -3.07 -1.06 5.64
CA LEU A 42 -2.88 -2.51 5.77
C LEU A 42 -3.13 -3.00 7.20
N VAL A 43 -2.58 -2.31 8.21
CA VAL A 43 -2.78 -2.65 9.62
C VAL A 43 -4.25 -2.51 10.03
N LEU A 44 -4.90 -1.42 9.61
CA LEU A 44 -6.32 -1.20 9.89
C LEU A 44 -7.19 -2.26 9.21
N ASN A 45 -6.91 -2.59 7.96
CA ASN A 45 -7.64 -3.62 7.23
C ASN A 45 -7.48 -5.00 7.89
N ASP A 46 -6.25 -5.38 8.25
CA ASP A 46 -5.98 -6.64 8.94
C ASP A 46 -6.66 -6.70 10.32
N SER A 47 -6.63 -5.59 11.06
CA SER A 47 -7.34 -5.48 12.35
C SER A 47 -8.85 -5.54 12.18
N ALA A 48 -9.41 -4.90 11.15
CA ALA A 48 -10.85 -4.95 10.88
C ALA A 48 -11.33 -6.34 10.48
N ASN A 49 -10.48 -7.14 9.81
CA ASN A 49 -10.80 -8.49 9.38
C ASN A 49 -11.07 -9.47 10.54
N CYS A 50 -10.71 -9.14 11.78
CA CYS A 50 -11.09 -9.97 12.94
C CYS A 50 -12.53 -9.70 13.44
N CYS A 51 -13.19 -8.66 12.93
CA CYS A 51 -14.53 -8.24 13.33
C CYS A 51 -15.51 -8.38 12.15
N LEU A 52 -16.41 -9.37 12.22
CA LEU A 52 -17.38 -9.65 11.15
C LEU A 52 -18.30 -8.46 10.83
N ASP A 53 -18.71 -7.70 11.85
CA ASP A 53 -19.54 -6.50 11.65
C ASP A 53 -18.79 -5.42 10.89
N ALA A 54 -17.50 -5.21 11.21
CA ALA A 54 -16.64 -4.27 10.50
C ALA A 54 -16.42 -4.70 9.05
N VAL A 55 -16.13 -5.99 8.81
CA VAL A 55 -15.99 -6.56 7.46
C VAL A 55 -17.27 -6.34 6.66
N SER A 56 -18.44 -6.71 7.21
CA SER A 56 -19.72 -6.55 6.53
C SER A 56 -20.03 -5.10 6.19
N PHE A 57 -19.78 -4.18 7.14
CA PHE A 57 -19.96 -2.75 6.92
C PHE A 57 -19.08 -2.21 5.79
N PHE A 58 -17.78 -2.53 5.82
CA PHE A 58 -16.85 -2.06 4.78
C PHE A 58 -17.11 -2.73 3.43
N ASP A 59 -17.52 -4.00 3.37
CA ASP A 59 -17.91 -4.68 2.13
C ASP A 59 -19.11 -4.00 1.46
N ILE A 60 -20.13 -3.62 2.23
CA ILE A 60 -21.29 -2.88 1.72
C ILE A 60 -20.84 -1.54 1.13
N ILE A 61 -20.03 -0.78 1.87
CA ILE A 61 -19.49 0.50 1.38
C ILE A 61 -18.69 0.27 0.11
N GLN A 62 -17.80 -0.72 0.07
CA GLN A 62 -16.98 -1.01 -1.10
C GLN A 62 -17.85 -1.38 -2.31
N TYR A 63 -18.86 -2.23 -2.12
CA TYR A 63 -19.80 -2.63 -3.17
C TYR A 63 -20.53 -1.43 -3.78
N HIS A 64 -20.98 -0.48 -2.94
CA HIS A 64 -21.70 0.70 -3.43
C HIS A 64 -20.77 1.78 -3.98
N THR A 65 -19.54 1.91 -3.47
CA THR A 65 -18.62 2.99 -3.85
C THR A 65 -17.79 2.63 -5.09
N TYR A 66 -17.21 1.43 -5.16
CA TYR A 66 -16.31 1.05 -6.25
C TYR A 66 -17.04 0.58 -7.51
N LYS A 67 -18.25 0.01 -7.39
CA LYS A 67 -19.05 -0.38 -8.56
C LYS A 67 -19.63 0.81 -9.32
N SER A 68 -19.65 2.00 -8.71
CA SER A 68 -20.05 3.26 -9.35
C SER A 68 -18.91 3.96 -10.10
N ILE A 69 -17.66 3.54 -9.89
CA ILE A 69 -16.45 4.14 -10.51
C ILE A 69 -16.01 3.37 -11.77
N PHE A 70 -16.39 2.10 -11.89
CA PHE A 70 -16.10 1.25 -13.06
C PHE A 70 -17.35 0.95 -13.93
N LYS A 71 -18.33 1.86 -13.92
CA LYS A 71 -19.42 1.89 -14.91
C LYS A 71 -19.19 3.02 -15.91
#